data_AF-A0A962MM65-F1
#
_entry.id   AF-A0A962MM65-F1
#
_cell.length_a   1.000
_cell.length_b   1.000
_cell.length_c   1.000
_cell.angle_alpha   90.00
_cell.angle_beta   90.00
_cell.angle_gamma   90.00
#
_symmetry.space_group_name_H-M   'P 1'
#
loop_
_entity.id
_entity.type
_entity.pdbx_description
1 polymer ?
#
loop_
_entity_poly.entity_id
_entity_poly.type
_entity_poly.pdbx_seq_one_letter_code
_entity_poly.pdbx_strand_id
1 'polypeptide(L)'
;MQTLRLDTDAAPQLARYLGLLERWNTVYNLTALRRVEDMVTRHIMDSLVVQDWLQGDMILDVGSGAGLPGIPLALLNPARHFCLLDSNSKKTRFLNQTKIELGLTNVTVISSR
;
A
#
# COMPACT_ATOMS: atom_id res chain seq x y z
N MET A 1 -11.94 10.95 18.66
CA MET A 1 -11.25 10.96 17.35
C MET A 1 -9.76 10.87 17.62
N GLN A 2 -9.14 9.71 17.38
CA GLN A 2 -7.68 9.57 17.47
C GLN A 2 -7.06 10.40 16.35
N THR A 3 -6.30 11.44 16.69
CA THR A 3 -5.53 12.22 15.72
C THR A 3 -4.28 11.41 15.40
N LEU A 4 -4.31 10.66 14.30
CA LEU A 4 -3.14 9.97 13.81
C LEU A 4 -2.12 11.02 13.36
N ARG A 5 -1.01 11.16 14.10
CA ARG A 5 0.11 11.99 13.67
C ARG A 5 0.86 11.21 12.59
N LEU A 6 0.52 11.47 11.32
CA LEU A 6 1.35 11.04 10.21
C LEU A 6 2.71 11.73 10.37
N ASP A 7 3.77 10.93 10.38
CA ASP A 7 5.11 11.47 10.34
C ASP A 7 5.26 12.34 9.09
N THR A 8 5.89 13.50 9.22
CA THR A 8 5.89 14.56 8.18
C THR A 8 6.44 14.06 6.85
N ASP A 9 7.29 13.02 6.88
CA ASP A 9 7.94 12.42 5.73
C ASP A 9 7.09 11.36 5.00
N ALA A 10 6.09 10.76 5.67
CA ALA A 10 5.25 9.72 5.08
C ALA A 10 4.17 10.30 4.16
N ALA A 11 3.66 11.49 4.46
CA ALA A 11 2.58 12.11 3.70
C ALA A 11 2.92 12.36 2.21
N PRO A 12 4.12 12.88 1.84
CA PRO A 12 4.52 12.99 0.44
C PRO A 12 4.60 11.64 -0.28
N GLN A 13 5.09 10.59 0.39
CA GLN A 13 5.18 9.27 -0.24
C GLN A 13 3.80 8.61 -0.41
N LEU A 14 2.89 8.81 0.54
CA LEU A 14 1.48 8.40 0.40
C LEU A 14 0.79 9.12 -0.75
N ALA A 15 1.03 10.42 -0.93
CA ALA A 15 0.51 11.15 -2.09
C ALA A 15 1.04 10.60 -3.42
N ARG A 16 2.35 10.26 -3.47
CA ARG A 16 2.95 9.61 -4.66
C ARG A 16 2.35 8.23 -4.93
N TYR A 17 2.13 7.42 -3.89
CA TYR A 17 1.44 6.14 -3.98
C TYR A 17 0.04 6.28 -4.58
N LEU A 18 -0.76 7.25 -4.09
CA LEU A 18 -2.10 7.49 -4.60
C LEU A 18 -2.09 7.91 -6.07
N GLY A 19 -1.14 8.75 -6.49
CA GLY A 19 -0.96 9.10 -7.89
C GLY A 19 -0.57 7.91 -8.77
N LEU A 20 0.23 6.97 -8.27
CA LEU A 20 0.55 5.72 -8.97
C LEU A 20 -0.67 4.84 -9.13
N LEU A 21 -1.43 4.68 -8.04
CA LEU A 21 -2.65 3.90 -8.01
C LEU A 21 -3.66 4.45 -9.02
N GLU A 22 -3.92 5.76 -9.01
CA GLU A 22 -4.83 6.41 -9.96
C GLU A 22 -4.41 6.15 -11.41
N ARG A 23 -3.15 6.43 -11.75
CA ARG A 23 -2.61 6.20 -13.11
C ARG A 23 -2.80 4.75 -13.56
N TRP A 24 -2.40 3.79 -12.72
CA TRP A 24 -2.53 2.37 -13.07
C TRP A 24 -3.96 1.89 -13.11
N ASN A 25 -4.86 2.47 -12.29
CA ASN A 25 -6.26 2.08 -12.27
C ASN A 25 -6.96 2.39 -13.61
N THR A 26 -6.55 3.45 -14.31
CA THR A 26 -7.09 3.79 -15.65
C THR A 26 -6.84 2.70 -16.70
N VAL A 27 -5.79 1.91 -16.54
CA VAL A 27 -5.38 0.87 -17.51
C VAL A 27 -5.78 -0.53 -17.03
N TYR A 28 -5.68 -0.80 -15.72
CA TYR A 28 -5.75 -2.16 -15.20
C TYR A 28 -6.95 -2.46 -14.29
N ASN A 29 -7.81 -1.47 -13.98
CA ASN A 29 -8.98 -1.61 -13.11
C ASN A 29 -8.64 -2.35 -11.78
N LEU A 30 -7.59 -1.88 -11.12
CA LEU A 30 -7.05 -2.42 -9.87
C LEU A 30 -8.01 -2.26 -8.68
N THR A 31 -8.83 -1.21 -8.67
CA THR A 31 -9.84 -0.95 -7.64
C THR A 31 -11.12 -0.41 -8.27
N ALA A 32 -12.27 -0.70 -7.65
CA ALA A 32 -13.56 -0.18 -8.08
C ALA A 32 -13.72 1.34 -7.84
N LEU A 33 -12.87 1.94 -7.00
CA LEU A 33 -12.92 3.37 -6.72
C LEU A 33 -12.20 4.14 -7.81
N ARG A 34 -12.83 5.23 -8.27
CA ARG A 34 -12.33 6.04 -9.40
C ARG A 34 -11.86 7.43 -8.99
N ARG A 35 -12.28 7.92 -7.82
CA ARG A 35 -11.91 9.25 -7.31
C ARG A 35 -10.87 9.12 -6.21
N VAL A 36 -9.81 9.94 -6.30
CA VAL A 36 -8.72 9.97 -5.32
C VAL A 36 -9.23 10.32 -3.92
N GLU A 37 -10.24 11.18 -3.78
CA GLU A 37 -10.77 11.54 -2.45
C GLU A 37 -11.43 10.36 -1.73
N ASP A 38 -12.09 9.48 -2.49
CA ASP A 38 -12.69 8.24 -1.95
C ASP A 38 -11.61 7.23 -1.57
N MET A 39 -10.51 7.18 -2.34
CA MET A 39 -9.35 6.34 -2.04
C MET A 39 -8.63 6.79 -0.77
N VAL A 40 -8.40 8.10 -0.61
CA VAL A 40 -7.71 8.69 0.54
C VAL A 40 -8.48 8.40 1.83
N THR A 41 -9.77 8.71 1.86
CA THR A 41 -10.52 8.76 3.12
C THR A 41 -10.86 7.37 3.64
N ARG A 42 -11.14 6.40 2.76
CA ARG A 42 -11.44 5.03 3.17
C ARG A 42 -10.19 4.18 3.28
N HIS A 43 -9.36 4.12 2.24
CA HIS A 43 -8.29 3.11 2.20
C HIS A 43 -7.08 3.44 3.06
N ILE A 44 -6.67 4.71 3.11
CA ILE A 44 -5.52 5.09 3.94
C ILE A 44 -5.92 5.02 5.41
N MET A 45 -7.04 5.63 5.80
CA MET A 45 -7.51 5.58 7.20
C MET A 45 -7.76 4.14 7.67
N ASP A 46 -8.41 3.29 6.87
CA ASP A 46 -8.63 1.88 7.25
C ASP A 46 -7.29 1.12 7.39
N SER A 47 -6.31 1.37 6.52
CA SER A 47 -4.98 0.75 6.63
C SER A 47 -4.26 1.18 7.92
N LEU A 48 -4.44 2.43 8.33
CA LEU A 48 -3.81 3.00 9.52
C LEU A 48 -4.42 2.47 10.82
N VAL A 49 -5.72 2.15 10.84
CA VAL A 49 -6.36 1.55 12.03
C VAL A 49 -5.69 0.23 12.41
N VAL A 50 -5.17 -0.52 11.43
CA VAL A 50 -4.49 -1.81 11.69
C VAL A 50 -3.09 -1.62 12.30
N GLN A 51 -2.47 -0.44 12.14
CA GLN A 51 -1.09 -0.18 12.57
C GLN A 51 -0.84 -0.52 14.04
N ASP A 52 -1.74 -0.11 14.94
CA ASP A 52 -1.61 -0.32 16.38
C ASP A 52 -1.69 -1.80 16.79
N TRP A 53 -2.18 -2.66 15.91
CA TRP A 53 -2.37 -4.09 16.15
C TRP A 53 -1.27 -4.96 15.53
N LEU A 54 -0.38 -4.38 14.71
CA LEU A 54 0.68 -5.13 14.05
C LEU A 54 1.76 -5.54 15.05
N GLN A 55 2.01 -6.84 15.15
CA GLN A 55 3.08 -7.42 15.96
C GLN A 55 4.16 -8.07 15.08
N GLY A 56 5.40 -8.00 15.55
CA GLY A 56 6.56 -8.57 14.87
C GLY A 56 7.10 -7.73 13.71
N ASP A 57 8.21 -8.21 13.16
CA ASP A 57 8.99 -7.50 12.14
C ASP A 57 8.67 -7.94 10.71
N MET A 58 8.04 -9.11 10.54
CA MET A 58 7.69 -9.69 9.24
C MET A 58 6.17 -9.75 9.11
N ILE A 59 5.61 -8.97 8.19
CA ILE A 59 4.16 -8.85 7.99
C ILE A 59 3.79 -9.43 6.62
N LEU A 60 2.77 -10.30 6.59
CA LEU A 60 2.21 -10.84 5.36
C LEU A 60 0.85 -10.20 5.08
N ASP A 61 0.72 -9.59 3.90
CA ASP A 61 -0.53 -9.09 3.36
C ASP A 61 -1.01 -10.08 2.27
N VAL A 62 -2.14 -10.76 2.50
CA VAL A 62 -2.67 -11.80 1.61
C VAL A 62 -3.82 -11.23 0.78
N GLY A 63 -3.68 -11.30 -0.55
CA GLY A 63 -4.62 -10.66 -1.46
C GLY A 63 -4.37 -9.16 -1.56
N SER A 64 -3.09 -8.75 -1.53
CA SER A 64 -2.67 -7.36 -1.39
C SER A 64 -3.26 -6.42 -2.43
N GLY A 65 -3.75 -6.92 -3.57
CA GLY A 65 -4.59 -6.12 -4.44
C GLY A 65 -3.84 -4.94 -5.05
N ALA A 66 -4.35 -3.75 -4.73
CA ALA A 66 -3.74 -2.47 -5.06
C ALA A 66 -2.70 -2.00 -4.01
N GLY A 67 -2.18 -2.91 -3.20
CA GLY A 67 -1.18 -2.63 -2.16
C GLY A 67 -1.79 -2.18 -0.84
N LEU A 68 -3.04 -2.54 -0.56
CA LEU A 68 -3.73 -2.15 0.66
C LEU A 68 -3.96 -3.39 1.54
N PRO A 69 -3.64 -3.33 2.85
CA PRO A 69 -3.03 -2.21 3.57
C PRO A 69 -1.49 -2.17 3.48
N GLY A 70 -0.85 -3.13 2.80
CA GLY A 70 0.59 -3.37 2.90
C GLY A 70 1.53 -2.23 2.48
N ILE A 71 1.24 -1.50 1.40
CA ILE A 71 2.09 -0.38 0.94
C ILE A 71 2.02 0.81 1.91
N PRO A 72 0.84 1.32 2.31
CA PRO A 72 0.75 2.36 3.33
C PRO A 72 1.46 1.99 4.63
N LEU A 73 1.31 0.74 5.09
CA LEU A 73 1.96 0.29 6.31
C LEU A 73 3.48 0.18 6.15
N ALA A 74 3.98 -0.25 4.99
CA ALA A 74 5.42 -0.30 4.71
C ALA A 74 6.07 1.08 4.71
N LEU A 75 5.36 2.10 4.20
CA LEU A 75 5.81 3.50 4.21
C LEU A 75 5.95 4.05 5.63
N LEU A 76 5.06 3.64 6.53
CA LEU A 76 5.03 4.12 7.92
C LEU A 76 5.91 3.30 8.87
N ASN A 77 6.30 2.10 8.46
CA ASN A 77 7.08 1.18 9.27
C ASN A 77 8.34 0.74 8.50
N PRO A 78 9.28 1.66 8.21
CA PRO A 78 10.47 1.36 7.41
C PRO A 78 11.37 0.28 8.03
N ALA A 79 11.29 0.08 9.34
CA ALA A 79 12.03 -0.96 10.06
C ALA A 79 11.42 -2.37 9.95
N ARG A 80 10.14 -2.49 9.53
CA ARG A 80 9.44 -3.77 9.37
C ARG A 80 9.43 -4.18 7.91
N HIS A 81 9.44 -5.47 7.66
CA HIS A 81 9.41 -6.06 6.32
C HIS A 81 7.99 -6.53 5.96
N PHE A 82 7.53 -6.16 4.78
CA PHE A 82 6.20 -6.46 4.29
C PHE A 82 6.27 -7.39 3.08
N CYS A 83 5.58 -8.52 3.17
CA CYS A 83 5.39 -9.47 2.09
C CYS A 83 3.99 -9.29 1.52
N LEU A 84 3.89 -8.88 0.26
CA LEU A 84 2.63 -8.63 -0.44
C LEU A 84 2.34 -9.79 -1.40
N LEU A 85 1.34 -10.60 -1.07
CA LEU A 85 0.97 -11.79 -1.82
C LEU A 85 -0.30 -11.54 -2.64
N ASP A 86 -0.25 -11.72 -3.96
CA ASP A 86 -1.43 -11.73 -4.82
C ASP A 86 -1.26 -12.75 -5.95
N SER A 87 -2.34 -13.41 -6.35
CA SER A 87 -2.31 -14.40 -7.44
C SER A 87 -2.48 -13.78 -8.83
N ASN A 88 -2.95 -12.53 -8.90
CA ASN A 88 -3.17 -11.83 -10.16
C ASN A 88 -1.89 -11.13 -10.63
N SER A 89 -1.39 -11.53 -11.79
CA SER A 89 -0.16 -10.98 -12.38
C SER A 89 -0.20 -9.47 -12.67
N LYS A 90 -1.39 -8.89 -12.93
CA LYS A 90 -1.53 -7.45 -13.15
C LYS A 90 -1.31 -6.68 -11.85
N LYS A 91 -1.86 -7.20 -10.75
CA LYS A 91 -1.72 -6.62 -9.41
C LYS A 91 -0.28 -6.74 -8.91
N THR A 92 0.34 -7.92 -9.03
CA THR A 92 1.74 -8.07 -8.63
C THR A 92 2.69 -7.22 -9.47
N ARG A 93 2.40 -6.97 -10.75
CA ARG A 93 3.14 -6.00 -11.56
C ARG A 93 3.00 -4.57 -11.03
N PHE A 94 1.77 -4.14 -10.71
CA PHE A 94 1.53 -2.84 -10.08
C PHE A 94 2.31 -2.69 -8.76
N LEU A 95 2.29 -3.71 -7.89
CA LEU A 95 3.01 -3.70 -6.61
C LEU A 95 4.53 -3.59 -6.81
N ASN A 96 5.09 -4.33 -7.77
CA ASN A 96 6.52 -4.23 -8.09
C ASN A 96 6.90 -2.85 -8.62
N GLN A 97 6.09 -2.25 -9.50
CA GLN A 97 6.34 -0.90 -9.99
C GLN A 97 6.25 0.12 -8.85
N THR A 98 5.24 0.00 -7.99
CA THR A 98 5.04 0.87 -6.83
C THR A 98 6.23 0.80 -5.88
N LYS A 99 6.71 -0.42 -5.59
CA LYS A 99 7.92 -0.64 -4.78
C LYS A 99 9.13 0.12 -5.35
N ILE A 100 9.37 0.02 -6.66
CA ILE A 100 10.50 0.67 -7.33
C ILE A 100 10.37 2.18 -7.28
N GLU A 101 9.21 2.74 -7.66
CA GLU A 101 9.03 4.18 -7.75
C GLU A 101 9.05 4.87 -6.38
N LEU A 102 8.55 4.21 -5.33
CA LEU A 102 8.57 4.74 -3.97
C LEU A 102 9.89 4.45 -3.24
N GLY A 103 10.79 3.64 -3.82
CA GLY A 103 12.07 3.29 -3.20
C GLY A 103 11.91 2.37 -1.98
N LEU A 104 10.86 1.54 -1.96
CA LEU A 104 10.56 0.65 -0.84
C LEU A 104 11.53 -0.55 -0.83
N THR A 105 12.49 -0.53 0.10
CA THR A 105 13.44 -1.63 0.30
C THR A 105 12.89 -2.72 1.21
N ASN A 106 11.92 -2.38 2.06
CA ASN A 106 11.30 -3.25 3.05
C ASN A 106 10.03 -3.98 2.53
N VAL A 107 9.88 -4.10 1.21
CA VAL A 107 8.72 -4.77 0.57
C VAL A 107 9.18 -5.91 -0.33
N THR A 108 8.58 -7.09 -0.18
CA THR A 108 8.68 -8.21 -1.10
C THR A 108 7.33 -8.48 -1.74
N VAL A 109 7.27 -8.57 -3.07
CA VAL A 109 6.05 -8.94 -3.79
C VAL A 109 6.13 -10.40 -4.19
N ILE A 110 5.17 -11.21 -3.76
CA ILE A 110 5.06 -12.62 -4.10
C ILE A 110 3.87 -12.83 -5.05
N SER A 111 4.14 -13.50 -6.17
CA SER A 111 3.11 -13.97 -7.09
C SER A 111 2.99 -15.49 -6.94
N SER A 112 1.92 -15.96 -6.32
CA SER A 112 1.59 -17.39 -6.24
C SER A 112 0.55 -17.72 -7.31
N ARG A 113 0.76 -18.81 -8.06
CA ARG A 113 -0.15 -19.29 -9.11
C ARG A 113 -0.93 -20.50 -8.62
#